data_AF-V6J5N8-F1
#
_entry.id   AF-V6J5N8-F1
#
_cell.length_a   1.000
_cell.length_b   1.000
_cell.length_c   1.000
_cell.angle_alpha   90.00
_cell.angle_beta   90.00
_cell.angle_gamma   90.00
#
_symmetry.space_group_name_H-M   'P 1'
#
loop_
_entity.id
_entity.type
_entity.pdbx_description
1 polymer ?
#
loop_
_entity_poly.entity_id
_entity_poly.type
_entity_poly.pdbx_seq_one_letter_code
_entity_poly.pdbx_strand_id
1 'polypeptide(L)' 'MRLKEMKIDPATMQLNVDIMGINNKVIVIGNGKVKFTDLPEHGETTIVTHQGKVKRVKWDEGEEF' A
#
# COMPACT_ATOMS: atom_id res chain seq x y z
N MET A 1 -6.10 -8.41 -3.18
CA MET A 1 -5.35 -8.18 -1.91
C MET A 1 -6.08 -7.17 -1.02
N ARG A 2 -5.62 -6.84 0.21
CA ARG A 2 -6.25 -5.82 1.09
C ARG A 2 -5.19 -4.93 1.71
N LEU A 3 -5.50 -3.63 1.86
CA LEU A 3 -4.65 -2.69 2.58
C LEU A 3 -4.55 -3.07 4.07
N LYS A 4 -3.32 -3.26 4.57
CA LYS A 4 -3.00 -3.49 5.97
C LYS A 4 -2.45 -2.21 6.59
N GLU A 5 -2.77 -1.92 7.84
CA GLU A 5 -2.17 -0.77 8.54
C GLU A 5 -0.72 -1.09 8.95
N MET A 6 0.18 -0.14 8.73
CA MET A 6 1.57 -0.21 9.20
C MET A 6 1.69 0.62 10.48
N LYS A 7 2.37 0.08 11.48
CA LYS A 7 2.64 0.79 12.72
C LYS A 7 3.69 1.87 12.48
N ILE A 8 3.39 3.09 12.91
CA ILE A 8 4.37 4.17 13.06
C ILE A 8 4.93 4.11 14.48
N ASP A 9 6.18 4.52 14.65
CA ASP A 9 6.75 4.69 15.99
C ASP A 9 6.04 5.87 16.67
N PRO A 10 5.34 5.67 17.80
CA PRO A 10 4.59 6.74 18.46
C PRO A 10 5.49 7.77 19.16
N ALA A 11 6.75 7.43 19.46
CA ALA A 11 7.68 8.33 20.12
C ALA A 11 8.35 9.30 19.13
N THR A 12 8.68 8.83 17.93
CA THR A 12 9.32 9.65 16.89
C THR A 12 8.36 10.15 15.81
N MET A 13 7.15 9.57 15.74
CA MET A 13 6.20 9.74 14.64
C MET A 13 6.79 9.40 13.26
N GLN A 14 7.82 8.54 13.24
CA GLN A 14 8.50 8.12 12.03
C GLN A 14 8.01 6.75 11.56
N LEU A 15 8.06 6.58 10.24
CA LEU A 15 7.86 5.30 9.58
C LEU A 15 9.22 4.75 9.16
N ASN A 16 9.63 3.63 9.79
CA ASN A 16 10.81 2.89 9.37
C ASN A 16 10.40 1.73 8.48
N VAL A 17 10.91 1.71 7.25
CA VAL A 17 10.63 0.68 6.25
C VAL A 17 11.95 0.01 5.87
N ASP A 18 12.11 -1.26 6.19
CA ASP A 18 13.22 -2.06 5.68
C ASP A 18 12.93 -2.49 4.23
N ILE A 19 13.44 -1.71 3.28
CA ILE A 19 13.22 -1.94 1.85
C ILE A 19 13.94 -3.19 1.32
N MET A 20 14.95 -3.71 2.03
CA MET A 20 15.66 -4.91 1.59
C MET A 20 14.85 -6.19 1.86
N GLY A 21 13.99 -6.18 2.87
CA GLY A 21 13.08 -7.29 3.20
C GLY A 21 11.71 -7.21 2.51
N ILE A 22 11.50 -6.24 1.62
CA ILE A 22 10.21 -5.96 0.99
C ILE A 22 10.27 -6.32 -0.50
N ASN A 23 9.35 -7.21 -0.91
CA ASN A 23 9.05 -7.47 -2.32
C ASN A 23 8.25 -6.30 -2.95
N ASN A 24 7.60 -6.52 -4.09
CA ASN A 24 6.75 -5.52 -4.74
C ASN A 24 5.55 -5.13 -3.85
N LYS A 25 5.59 -3.91 -3.29
CA LYS A 25 4.53 -3.38 -2.41
C LYS A 25 4.18 -1.94 -2.76
N VAL A 26 2.94 -1.57 -2.47
CA VAL A 26 2.45 -0.19 -2.45
C VAL A 26 2.31 0.26 -1.00
N ILE A 27 2.87 1.42 -0.68
CA ILE A 27 2.69 2.09 0.61
C ILE A 27 1.91 3.39 0.37
N VAL A 28 0.84 3.58 1.13
CA VAL A 28 -0.04 4.75 1.08
C VAL A 28 0.04 5.47 2.42
N ILE A 29 0.40 6.75 2.38
CA ILE A 29 0.49 7.61 3.56
C ILE A 29 -0.62 8.67 3.47
N GLY A 30 -1.40 8.84 4.54
CA GLY A 30 -2.43 9.87 4.61
C GLY A 30 -3.02 10.04 6.01
N ASN A 31 -3.25 11.29 6.42
CA ASN A 31 -3.79 11.66 7.74
C ASN A 31 -3.04 10.99 8.92
N GLY A 32 -1.70 10.95 8.86
CA GLY A 32 -0.87 10.32 9.90
C GLY A 32 -1.02 8.79 10.00
N LYS A 33 -1.70 8.16 9.03
CA LYS A 33 -1.82 6.70 8.92
C LYS A 33 -1.06 6.21 7.72
N VAL A 34 -0.51 5.01 7.86
CA VAL A 34 0.19 4.32 6.80
C VAL A 34 -0.52 3.00 6.53
N LYS A 35 -0.82 2.75 5.26
CA LYS A 35 -1.36 1.46 4.81
C LYS A 35 -0.46 0.89 3.73
N PHE A 36 -0.39 -0.43 3.63
CA PHE A 36 0.38 -1.11 2.60
C PHE A 36 -0.37 -2.30 2.04
N THR A 37 -0.03 -2.68 0.81
CA THR A 37 -0.46 -3.93 0.17
C THR A 37 0.67 -4.45 -0.68
N ASP A 38 0.70 -5.77 -0.86
CA ASP A 38 1.45 -6.39 -1.93
C ASP A 38 0.87 -5.97 -3.29
N LEU A 39 1.75 -5.92 -4.30
CA LEU A 39 1.37 -5.87 -5.71
C LEU A 39 1.19 -7.31 -6.21
N PRO A 40 0.19 -7.58 -7.08
CA PRO A 40 0.07 -8.88 -7.72
C PRO A 40 1.29 -9.14 -8.61
N GLU A 41 1.67 -10.41 -8.77
CA GLU A 41 2.77 -10.80 -9.66
C GLU A 41 2.42 -10.52 -11.12
N HIS A 42 1.16 -10.76 -11.50
CA HIS A 42 0.61 -10.45 -12.82
C HIS A 42 -0.70 -9.66 -12.64
N GLY A 43 -0.87 -8.61 -13.43
CA GLY A 43 -2.08 -7.77 -13.42
C GLY A 43 -1.82 -6.30 -13.08
N GLU A 44 -2.90 -5.56 -12.83
CA GLU A 44 -2.87 -4.12 -12.59
C GLU A 44 -3.27 -3.81 -11.13
N THR A 45 -2.54 -2.89 -10.51
CA THR A 45 -2.99 -2.24 -9.27
C THR A 45 -3.34 -0.79 -9.52
N THR A 46 -4.63 -0.45 -9.40
CA THR A 46 -5.12 0.92 -9.56
C THR A 46 -5.49 1.54 -8.21
N ILE A 47 -4.80 2.62 -7.84
CA ILE A 47 -5.09 3.41 -6.63
C ILE A 47 -6.03 4.55 -7.02
N VAL A 48 -7.24 4.56 -6.48
CA VAL A 48 -8.20 5.65 -6.73
C VAL A 48 -8.30 6.55 -5.51
N THR A 49 -7.97 7.82 -5.73
CA THR A 49 -8.10 8.88 -4.75
C THR A 49 -9.39 9.67 -4.97
N HIS A 50 -9.90 10.29 -3.91
CA HIS A 50 -11.01 11.23 -3.96
C HIS A 50 -10.80 12.27 -2.86
N GLN A 51 -10.77 13.56 -3.23
CA GLN A 51 -10.53 14.67 -2.30
C GLN A 51 -9.25 14.48 -1.46
N GLY A 52 -8.14 14.11 -2.11
CA GLY A 52 -6.83 13.94 -1.46
C GLY A 52 -6.70 12.70 -0.55
N LYS A 53 -7.71 11.82 -0.49
CA LYS A 53 -7.69 10.59 0.31
C LYS A 53 -7.76 9.37 -0.59
N VAL A 54 -7.04 8.30 -0.25
CA VAL A 54 -7.23 7.00 -0.92
C VAL A 54 -8.60 6.45 -0.56
N LYS A 55 -9.44 6.25 -1.57
CA LYS A 55 -10.82 5.78 -1.42
C LYS A 55 -10.93 4.29 -1.69
N ARG A 56 -10.22 3.79 -2.71
CA ARG A 56 -10.18 2.36 -3.07
C ARG A 56 -8.84 2.01 -3.71
N VAL A 57 -8.40 0.79 -3.48
CA VAL A 57 -7.36 0.13 -4.28
C VAL A 57 -8.06 -1.01 -5.01
N LYS A 58 -7.86 -1.08 -6.32
CA LYS A 58 -8.35 -2.17 -7.17
C LYS A 58 -7.17 -3.05 -7.55
N TRP A 59 -7.37 -4.35 -7.51
CA TRP A 59 -6.44 -5.34 -8.00
C TRP A 59 -7.15 -6.06 -9.13
N ASP A 60 -6.64 -5.93 -10.33
CA ASP A 60 -7.11 -6.65 -11.50
C ASP A 60 -6.06 -7.71 -11.79
N GLU A 61 -6.24 -8.89 -11.19
CA GLU A 61 -5.33 -10.02 -11.35
C GLU A 61 -5.67 -10.70 -12.68
N GLY A 62 -4.73 -10.63 -13.63
CA GLY A 62 -4.87 -11.26 -14.94
C GLY A 62 -4.06 -12.55 -14.99
N GLU A 63 -4.61 -13.58 -15.64
CA GLU A 63 -3.87 -14.78 -16.02
C GLU A 63 -3.40 -14.60 -17.47
N GLU A 64 -2.09 -14.68 -17.74
CA GLU A 64 -1.57 -14.90 -19.09
C GLU A 64 -1.88 -16.36 -19.46
N PHE A 65 -2.96 -16.57 -20.20
CA PHE A 65 -3.29 -17.85 -20.83
C PHE A 65 -2.64 -17.99 -22.20
#